data_AF-A0A444R0T5-F1
#
_entry.id   AF-A0A444R0T5-F1
#
_cell.length_a   1.000
_cell.length_b   1.000
_cell.length_c   1.000
_cell.angle_alpha   90.00
_cell.angle_beta   90.00
_cell.angle_gamma   90.00
#
_symmetry.space_group_name_H-M   'P 1'
#
loop_
_entity.id
_entity.type
_entity.pdbx_description
1 polymer ?
#
loop_
_entity_poly.entity_id
_entity_poly.type
_entity_poly.pdbx_seq_one_letter_code
_entity_poly.pdbx_strand_id
1 'polypeptide(L)'
;MVNNMTDLTAQEPAWQTRDHLDDPVIGELRNRFGPDAFTVQATRTGVPVVWIKREQLLEVGDFLKKLPKPYVMLFDLHGMDERLRTHREGLPAADFSVFYHLISIDRNRDIMLKVALAENDLHVPTFTK
;
A
#
# COMPACT_ATOMS: atom_id res chain seq x y z
N MET A 1 -20.22 -26.59 -33.87
CA MET A 1 -19.80 -25.20 -34.11
C MET A 1 -20.69 -24.29 -33.28
N VAL A 2 -20.18 -23.71 -32.20
CA VAL A 2 -20.24 -22.26 -31.89
C VAL A 2 -19.07 -22.00 -30.93
N ASN A 3 -18.15 -21.12 -31.33
CA ASN A 3 -17.02 -20.67 -30.51
C ASN A 3 -17.52 -19.70 -29.44
N ASN A 4 -17.00 -19.83 -28.21
CA ASN A 4 -16.88 -18.69 -27.31
C ASN A 4 -15.39 -18.40 -27.05
N MET A 5 -14.78 -17.68 -28.00
CA MET A 5 -13.89 -16.55 -27.68
C MET A 5 -14.66 -15.67 -26.68
N THR A 6 -14.12 -15.18 -25.57
CA THR A 6 -12.80 -14.59 -25.35
C THR A 6 -12.68 -14.46 -23.83
N ASP A 7 -11.67 -15.06 -23.22
CA ASP A 7 -11.17 -14.55 -21.93
C ASP A 7 -9.82 -13.92 -22.23
N LEU A 8 -9.87 -12.64 -22.57
CA LEU A 8 -8.69 -11.80 -22.71
C LEU A 8 -8.19 -11.54 -21.29
N THR A 9 -7.42 -12.49 -20.75
CA THR A 9 -6.55 -12.19 -19.63
C THR A 9 -5.55 -11.15 -20.13
N ALA A 10 -5.79 -9.89 -19.79
CA ALA A 10 -4.81 -8.84 -19.97
C ALA A 10 -3.53 -9.33 -19.27
N GLN A 11 -2.52 -9.65 -20.07
CA GLN A 11 -1.26 -10.15 -19.57
C GLN A 11 -0.66 -9.05 -18.69
N GLU A 12 -0.55 -9.30 -17.38
CA GLU A 12 0.04 -8.34 -16.44
C GLU A 12 1.41 -7.93 -16.98
N PRO A 13 1.71 -6.62 -17.05
CA PRO A 13 2.93 -6.16 -17.68
C PRO A 13 4.16 -6.71 -16.95
N ALA A 14 5.20 -7.10 -17.71
CA ALA A 14 6.38 -7.82 -17.22
C ALA A 14 7.18 -7.15 -16.08
N TRP A 15 6.86 -5.89 -15.74
CA TRP A 15 7.43 -5.19 -14.60
C TRP A 15 6.70 -5.46 -13.27
N GLN A 16 5.47 -5.98 -13.29
CA GLN A 16 4.71 -6.30 -12.08
C GLN A 16 5.30 -7.54 -11.39
N THR A 17 5.78 -7.34 -10.17
CA THR A 17 6.25 -8.41 -9.28
C THR A 17 5.14 -8.75 -8.29
N ARG A 18 4.94 -10.05 -8.03
CA ARG A 18 3.93 -10.56 -7.08
C ARG A 18 4.53 -10.94 -5.73
N ASP A 19 5.86 -10.87 -5.59
CA ASP A 19 6.63 -11.35 -4.44
C ASP A 19 6.16 -10.77 -3.09
N HIS A 20 5.47 -9.62 -3.11
CA HIS A 20 4.99 -8.91 -1.93
C HIS A 20 3.52 -9.21 -1.59
N LEU A 21 2.77 -9.87 -2.48
CA LEU A 21 1.36 -10.23 -2.24
C LEU A 21 1.22 -11.37 -1.23
N ASP A 22 2.24 -12.23 -1.16
CA ASP A 22 2.30 -13.37 -0.24
C ASP A 22 2.88 -12.98 1.12
N ASP A 23 3.22 -11.70 1.35
CA ASP A 23 3.70 -11.26 2.65
C ASP A 23 2.58 -11.42 3.70
N PRO A 24 2.85 -12.08 4.85
CA PRO A 24 1.83 -12.32 5.88
C PRO A 24 1.08 -11.06 6.32
N VAL A 25 1.73 -9.90 6.32
CA VAL A 25 1.09 -8.64 6.74
C VAL A 25 -0.07 -8.24 5.83
N ILE A 26 -0.04 -8.61 4.55
CA ILE A 26 -1.14 -8.36 3.61
C ILE A 26 -2.38 -9.17 4.03
N GLY A 27 -2.19 -10.42 4.45
CA GLY A 27 -3.26 -11.26 5.00
C GLY A 27 -3.81 -10.69 6.31
N GLU A 28 -2.93 -10.27 7.22
CA GLU A 28 -3.31 -9.63 8.49
C GLU A 28 -4.16 -8.37 8.27
N LEU A 29 -3.77 -7.51 7.33
CA LEU A 29 -4.51 -6.31 6.95
C LEU A 29 -5.86 -6.65 6.31
N ARG A 30 -5.92 -7.58 5.36
CA ARG A 30 -7.19 -8.00 4.73
C ARG A 30 -8.17 -8.58 5.75
N ASN A 31 -7.69 -9.38 6.68
CA ASN A 31 -8.51 -9.95 7.74
C ASN A 31 -9.10 -8.89 8.68
N ARG A 32 -8.34 -7.81 8.95
CA ARG A 32 -8.78 -6.73 9.85
C ARG A 32 -9.68 -5.71 9.17
N PHE A 33 -9.33 -5.28 7.96
CA PHE A 33 -9.95 -4.12 7.30
C PHE A 33 -10.84 -4.49 6.11
N GLY A 34 -10.78 -5.74 5.64
CA GLY A 34 -11.47 -6.22 4.45
C GLY A 34 -10.58 -6.22 3.19
N PRO A 35 -10.94 -7.00 2.16
CA PRO A 35 -10.14 -7.17 0.96
C PRO A 35 -10.02 -5.89 0.12
N ASP A 36 -11.02 -5.01 0.17
CA ASP A 36 -11.10 -3.77 -0.63
C ASP A 36 -10.65 -2.52 0.16
N ALA A 37 -10.08 -2.69 1.35
CA ALA A 37 -9.67 -1.57 2.18
C ALA A 37 -8.42 -0.85 1.67
N PHE A 38 -7.60 -1.52 0.86
CA PHE A 38 -6.34 -0.98 0.37
C PHE A 38 -5.96 -1.58 -0.99
N THR A 39 -5.14 -0.85 -1.73
CA THR A 39 -4.55 -1.33 -2.99
C THR A 39 -3.11 -1.71 -2.76
N VAL A 40 -2.71 -2.92 -3.13
CA VAL A 40 -1.29 -3.30 -3.14
C VAL A 40 -0.64 -2.79 -4.42
N GLN A 41 0.47 -2.07 -4.29
CA GLN A 41 1.28 -1.62 -5.41
C GLN A 41 2.42 -2.63 -5.64
N ALA A 42 2.49 -3.19 -6.85
CA ALA A 42 3.64 -3.98 -7.29
C ALA A 42 4.88 -3.07 -7.40
N THR A 43 5.97 -3.43 -6.73
CA THR A 43 7.22 -2.65 -6.77
C THR A 43 8.45 -3.56 -6.67
N ARG A 44 9.60 -3.11 -7.19
CA ARG A 44 10.85 -3.87 -7.06
C ARG A 44 11.62 -3.61 -5.75
N THR A 45 10.98 -3.01 -4.75
CA THR A 45 11.62 -2.67 -3.47
C THR A 45 11.87 -3.90 -2.58
N GLY A 46 11.17 -4.99 -2.84
CA GLY A 46 11.20 -6.19 -1.97
C GLY A 46 10.36 -6.05 -0.70
N VAL A 47 9.59 -4.96 -0.56
CA VAL A 47 8.74 -4.66 0.59
C VAL A 47 7.29 -4.48 0.13
N PRO A 48 6.27 -4.95 0.87
CA PRO A 48 4.88 -4.66 0.54
C PRO A 48 4.57 -3.16 0.61
N VAL A 49 4.03 -2.63 -0.49
CA VAL A 49 3.59 -1.23 -0.58
C VAL A 49 2.07 -1.21 -0.69
N VAL A 50 1.40 -0.62 0.29
CA VAL A 50 -0.07 -0.58 0.37
C VAL A 50 -0.57 0.85 0.37
N TRP A 51 -1.52 1.15 -0.52
CA TRP A 51 -2.25 2.40 -0.53
C TRP A 51 -3.49 2.27 0.33
N ILE A 52 -3.57 3.07 1.38
CA ILE A 52 -4.69 3.11 2.32
C ILE A 52 -5.42 4.44 2.19
N LYS A 53 -6.69 4.48 2.63
CA LYS A 53 -7.42 5.73 2.74
C LYS A 53 -6.83 6.56 3.88
N ARG A 54 -6.82 7.89 3.71
CA ARG A 54 -6.33 8.83 4.72
C ARG A 54 -7.01 8.62 6.07
N GLU A 55 -8.32 8.34 6.06
CA GLU A 55 -9.15 8.18 7.25
C GLU A 55 -8.79 6.89 8.03
N GLN A 56 -8.16 5.92 7.37
CA GLN A 56 -7.72 4.66 7.97
C GLN A 56 -6.29 4.72 8.52
N LEU A 57 -5.52 5.78 8.23
CA LEU A 57 -4.09 5.87 8.53
C LEU A 57 -3.78 5.58 10.01
N LEU A 58 -4.51 6.20 10.93
CA LEU A 58 -4.28 6.01 12.37
C LEU A 58 -4.68 4.60 12.83
N GLU A 59 -5.79 4.06 12.32
CA GLU A 59 -6.24 2.72 12.70
C GLU A 59 -5.29 1.65 12.18
N VAL A 60 -4.81 1.78 10.93
CA VAL A 60 -3.79 0.89 10.35
C VAL A 60 -2.49 0.98 11.12
N GLY A 61 -2.01 2.19 11.44
CA GLY A 61 -0.80 2.38 12.24
C GLY A 61 -0.90 1.74 13.63
N ASP A 62 -2.02 1.95 14.33
CA ASP A 62 -2.27 1.36 15.65
C ASP A 62 -2.38 -0.17 15.59
N PHE A 63 -3.03 -0.71 14.55
CA PHE A 63 -3.09 -2.15 14.31
C PHE A 63 -1.69 -2.75 14.12
N LEU A 64 -0.88 -2.19 13.22
CA LEU A 64 0.48 -2.67 12.94
C LEU A 64 1.38 -2.63 14.18
N LYS A 65 1.20 -1.63 15.03
CA LYS A 65 1.93 -1.48 16.30
C LYS A 65 1.50 -2.49 17.37
N LYS A 66 0.29 -3.06 17.26
CA LYS A 66 -0.29 -4.01 18.23
C LYS A 66 -0.19 -5.48 17.81
N LEU A 67 0.22 -5.75 16.58
CA LEU A 67 0.43 -7.12 16.09
C LEU A 67 1.49 -7.87 16.92
N PRO A 68 1.40 -9.21 17.00
CA PRO A 68 2.53 -10.03 17.45
C PRO A 68 3.77 -9.73 16.59
N LYS A 69 4.95 -9.54 17.19
CA LYS A 69 6.14 -9.02 16.51
C LYS A 69 5.81 -7.69 15.79
N PRO A 70 5.55 -6.60 16.52
CA PRO A 70 4.92 -5.41 15.96
C PRO A 70 5.84 -4.59 15.05
N TYR A 71 5.26 -3.72 14.23
CA TYR A 71 6.00 -2.69 13.48
C TYR A 71 6.30 -1.52 14.43
N VAL A 72 7.47 -1.55 15.05
CA VAL A 72 7.84 -0.68 16.18
C VAL A 72 8.56 0.61 15.78
N MET A 73 9.06 0.68 14.55
CA MET A 73 9.89 1.78 14.09
C MET A 73 9.30 2.40 12.83
N LEU A 74 9.05 3.72 12.86
CA LEU A 74 8.88 4.53 11.66
C LEU A 74 10.28 4.91 11.17
N PHE A 75 10.75 4.26 10.11
CA PHE A 75 12.08 4.46 9.57
C PHE A 75 12.17 5.77 8.79
N ASP A 76 11.17 6.03 7.95
CA ASP A 76 11.12 7.24 7.14
C ASP A 76 9.68 7.69 6.87
N LEU A 77 9.52 9.00 6.67
CA LEU A 77 8.27 9.69 6.35
C LEU A 77 8.56 10.76 5.29
N HIS A 78 7.99 10.61 4.09
CA HIS A 78 8.19 11.60 3.02
C HIS A 78 6.95 11.79 2.15
N GLY A 79 6.90 12.95 1.48
CA GLY A 79 5.91 13.27 0.46
C GLY A 79 6.48 13.07 -0.95
N MET A 80 5.61 12.72 -1.90
CA MET A 80 5.94 12.59 -3.31
C MET A 80 4.96 13.42 -4.15
N ASP A 81 5.47 14.16 -5.14
CA ASP A 81 4.66 14.78 -6.19
C ASP A 81 4.32 13.71 -7.25
N GLU A 82 3.03 13.43 -7.40
CA GLU A 82 2.50 12.36 -8.26
C GLU A 82 1.87 12.93 -9.54
N ARG A 83 1.76 14.26 -9.70
CA ARG A 83 1.00 14.92 -10.78
C ARG A 83 1.46 14.48 -12.18
N LEU A 84 2.77 14.29 -12.36
CA LEU A 84 3.36 13.89 -13.65
C LEU A 84 3.54 12.37 -13.80
N ARG A 85 3.02 11.55 -12.87
CA ARG A 85 3.11 10.09 -12.97
C ARG A 85 2.27 9.57 -14.14
N THR A 86 2.92 8.98 -15.14
CA THR A 86 2.24 8.40 -16.32
C THR A 86 1.76 6.97 -16.11
N HIS A 87 2.48 6.16 -15.32
CA HIS A 87 2.13 4.77 -15.02
C HIS A 87 1.50 4.67 -13.62
N ARG A 88 0.16 4.58 -13.60
CA ARG A 88 -0.65 4.61 -12.37
C ARG A 88 -1.82 3.61 -12.39
N GLU A 89 -1.81 2.67 -13.32
CA GLU A 89 -2.88 1.70 -13.55
C GLU A 89 -3.18 0.94 -12.26
N GLY A 90 -4.45 0.95 -11.84
CA GLY A 90 -4.91 0.30 -10.61
C GLY A 90 -4.56 1.02 -9.31
N LEU A 91 -3.78 2.11 -9.33
CA LEU A 91 -3.46 2.92 -8.15
C LEU A 91 -4.51 4.01 -7.91
N PRO A 92 -4.67 4.48 -6.65
CA PRO A 92 -5.54 5.61 -6.37
C PRO A 92 -5.13 6.88 -7.14
N ALA A 93 -6.11 7.72 -7.46
CA ALA A 93 -5.83 9.06 -7.97
C ALA A 93 -5.13 9.89 -6.88
N ALA A 94 -4.04 10.55 -7.25
CA ALA A 94 -3.20 11.33 -6.34
C ALA A 94 -2.50 12.45 -7.11
N ASP A 95 -2.55 13.67 -6.59
CA ASP A 95 -1.64 14.76 -6.98
C ASP A 95 -0.36 14.69 -6.15
N PHE A 96 -0.51 14.33 -4.87
CA PHE A 96 0.59 14.07 -3.95
C PHE A 96 0.34 12.77 -3.20
N SER A 97 1.39 12.16 -2.68
CA SER A 97 1.25 11.06 -1.72
C SER A 97 2.19 11.21 -0.54
N VAL A 98 1.75 10.72 0.63
CA VAL A 98 2.60 10.60 1.82
C VAL A 98 2.92 9.12 2.03
N PHE A 99 4.19 8.84 2.30
CA PHE A 99 4.74 7.50 2.51
C PHE A 99 5.20 7.33 3.95
N TYR A 100 4.89 6.17 4.53
CA TYR A 100 5.36 5.75 5.86
C TYR A 100 6.07 4.41 5.71
N HIS A 101 7.38 4.37 5.96
CA HIS A 101 8.14 3.11 6.00
C HIS A 101 8.21 2.62 7.44
N LEU A 102 7.52 1.52 7.72
CA LEU A 102 7.45 0.90 9.04
C LEU A 102 8.26 -0.39 9.08
N ILE A 103 9.05 -0.57 10.13
CA ILE A 103 9.92 -1.74 10.34
C ILE A 103 9.44 -2.53 11.55
N SER A 104 9.35 -3.84 11.37
CA SER A 104 9.22 -4.79 12.46
C SER A 104 10.50 -5.62 12.60
N ILE A 105 11.26 -5.30 13.63
CA ILE A 105 12.57 -5.91 13.92
C ILE A 105 12.41 -7.41 14.22
N ASP A 106 11.43 -7.78 15.05
CA ASP A 106 11.25 -9.16 15.52
C ASP A 106 10.83 -10.15 14.42
N ARG A 107 10.14 -9.67 13.38
CA ARG A 107 9.77 -10.49 12.20
C ARG A 107 10.73 -10.31 11.03
N ASN A 108 11.69 -9.38 11.13
CA ASN A 108 12.59 -8.96 10.06
C ASN A 108 11.84 -8.64 8.76
N ARG A 109 10.77 -7.83 8.88
CA ARG A 109 9.92 -7.41 7.75
C ARG A 109 9.54 -5.96 7.89
N ASP A 110 9.33 -5.36 6.73
CA ASP A 110 8.96 -3.97 6.58
C ASP A 110 7.59 -3.88 5.90
N ILE A 111 6.96 -2.71 5.96
CA ILE A 111 5.81 -2.35 5.16
C ILE A 111 5.87 -0.86 4.83
N MET A 112 5.46 -0.49 3.62
CA MET A 112 5.28 0.90 3.23
C MET A 112 3.79 1.21 3.09
N LEU A 113 3.31 2.18 3.86
CA LEU A 113 1.97 2.73 3.71
C LEU A 113 2.03 3.97 2.81
N LYS A 114 1.10 4.07 1.88
CA LYS A 114 0.89 5.26 1.05
C LYS A 114 -0.50 5.84 1.27
N VAL A 115 -0.58 7.16 1.36
CA VAL A 115 -1.84 7.91 1.39
C VAL A 115 -1.87 8.86 0.22
N ALA A 116 -2.91 8.77 -0.61
CA ALA A 116 -3.14 9.68 -1.73
C ALA A 116 -3.76 11.00 -1.24
N LEU A 117 -3.29 12.12 -1.79
CA LEU A 117 -3.78 13.47 -1.51
C LEU A 117 -4.05 14.23 -2.80
N ALA A 118 -5.06 15.09 -2.76
CA ALA A 118 -5.35 16.06 -3.82
C ALA A 118 -4.65 17.39 -3.52
N GLU A 119 -4.29 18.16 -4.55
CA GLU A 119 -3.59 19.44 -4.41
C GLU A 119 -4.39 20.47 -3.57
N ASN A 120 -5.72 20.39 -3.59
CA ASN A 120 -6.60 21.25 -2.81
C ASN A 120 -6.90 20.72 -1.39
N ASP A 121 -6.31 19.58 -0.99
CA ASP A 121 -6.56 18.91 0.28
C ASP A 121 -5.31 18.20 0.84
N LEU A 122 -4.27 18.99 1.17
CA LEU A 122 -2.94 18.52 1.55
C LEU A 122 -2.76 18.33 3.06
N HIS A 123 -3.55 17.44 3.66
CA HIS A 123 -3.40 17.11 5.07
C HIS A 123 -3.56 15.61 5.36
N VAL A 124 -2.87 15.14 6.40
CA VAL A 124 -2.98 13.80 6.97
C VAL A 124 -2.91 13.89 8.50
N PRO A 125 -3.55 12.97 9.23
CA PRO A 125 -3.38 12.90 10.67
C PRO A 125 -1.95 12.48 11.04
N THR A 126 -1.47 12.94 12.20
CA THR A 126 -0.12 12.62 12.70
C THR A 126 -0.11 11.36 13.56
N PHE A 127 1.00 10.60 13.52
CA PHE A 127 1.26 9.49 14.45
C PHE A 127 1.74 9.94 15.83
N THR A 128 2.10 11.20 15.99
CA THR A 128 2.49 11.79 17.27
C THR A 128 1.30 12.51 17.92
N LYS A 129 1.37 12.69 19.24
CA LYS A 129 0.46 13.59 19.95
C LYS A 129 0.95 15.03 19.87
#